data_AF-A0A1S2IWM5-F1
#
_entry.id   AF-A0A1S2IWM5-F1
#
_cell.length_a   1.000
_cell.length_b   1.000
_cell.length_c   1.000
_cell.angle_alpha   90.00
_cell.angle_beta   90.00
_cell.angle_gamma   90.00
#
_symmetry.space_group_name_H-M   'P 1'
#
loop_
_entity.id
_entity.type
_entity.pdbx_description
1 polymer ?
#
loop_
_entity_poly.entity_id
_entity_poly.type
_entity_poly.pdbx_seq_one_letter_code
_entity_poly.pdbx_strand_id
1 'polypeptide(L)'
;MNVAEVVALLTPMFHEMLNDDELTSLRFGIVPMDEFDGPHQLRDDDPVRSNSAVVRWQVLDERGWSRGLDGDDDPVTLVRGVQSDLQDFISESDFGWGQLRGPRDLI
;
A
#
# COMPACT_ATOMS: atom_id res chain seq x y z
N MET A 1 -15.65 -2.48 1.97
CA MET A 1 -15.20 -1.32 1.16
C MET A 1 -14.91 -1.75 -0.28
N ASN A 2 -14.91 -0.81 -1.23
CA ASN A 2 -14.44 -1.06 -2.61
C ASN A 2 -12.99 -0.58 -2.82
N VAL A 3 -12.43 -0.89 -3.98
CA VAL A 3 -11.06 -0.51 -4.35
C VAL A 3 -10.85 1.00 -4.31
N ALA A 4 -11.78 1.80 -4.82
CA ALA A 4 -11.66 3.26 -4.83
C ALA A 4 -11.57 3.85 -3.40
N GLU A 5 -12.36 3.32 -2.47
CA GLU A 5 -12.32 3.71 -1.05
C GLU A 5 -10.97 3.37 -0.41
N VAL A 6 -10.42 2.18 -0.69
CA VAL A 6 -9.09 1.78 -0.21
C VAL A 6 -8.01 2.68 -0.77
N VAL A 7 -8.03 2.95 -2.08
CA VAL A 7 -7.06 3.84 -2.73
C VAL A 7 -7.11 5.24 -2.13
N ALA A 8 -8.31 5.77 -1.88
CA ALA A 8 -8.49 7.08 -1.25
C ALA A 8 -7.92 7.12 0.18
N LEU A 9 -8.10 6.05 0.98
CA LEU A 9 -7.56 5.94 2.34
C LEU A 9 -6.03 5.84 2.37
N LEU A 10 -5.43 5.13 1.42
CA LEU A 10 -3.99 4.89 1.40
C LEU A 10 -3.19 6.04 0.78
N THR A 11 -3.82 6.85 -0.09
CA THR A 11 -3.12 7.94 -0.79
C THR A 11 -2.42 8.91 0.18
N PRO A 12 -3.08 9.43 1.23
CA PRO A 12 -2.40 10.30 2.21
C PRO A 12 -1.23 9.61 2.92
N MET A 13 -1.35 8.31 3.24
CA MET A 13 -0.30 7.55 3.90
C MET A 13 0.96 7.44 3.02
N PHE A 14 0.81 7.17 1.73
CA PHE A 14 1.95 7.18 0.80
C PHE A 14 2.63 8.56 0.72
N HIS A 15 1.84 9.64 0.71
CA HIS A 15 2.36 11.01 0.72
C HIS A 15 3.16 11.35 1.98
N GLU A 16 2.82 10.77 3.13
CA GLU A 16 3.54 11.01 4.38
C GLU A 16 4.82 10.17 4.50
N MET A 17 4.81 8.96 3.94
CA MET A 17 5.92 8.02 4.08
C MET A 17 7.02 8.19 3.03
N LEU A 18 6.69 8.74 1.85
CA LEU A 18 7.61 8.88 0.74
C LEU A 18 8.09 10.33 0.62
N ASN A 19 9.36 10.53 0.25
CA ASN A 19 9.84 11.84 -0.14
C ASN A 19 9.41 12.20 -1.58
N ASP A 20 9.68 13.43 -2.01
CA ASP A 20 9.20 13.95 -3.29
C ASP A 20 9.63 13.10 -4.50
N ASP A 21 10.87 12.59 -4.52
CA ASP A 21 11.40 11.79 -5.64
C ASP A 21 10.74 10.40 -5.67
N GLU A 22 10.63 9.75 -4.52
CA GLU A 22 9.97 8.45 -4.36
C GLU A 22 8.49 8.55 -4.69
N LEU A 23 7.79 9.57 -4.20
CA LEU A 23 6.38 9.80 -4.46
C LEU A 23 6.12 10.09 -5.94
N THR A 24 7.01 10.85 -6.60
CA THR A 24 6.93 11.08 -8.06
C THR A 24 7.06 9.77 -8.84
N SER A 25 7.84 8.82 -8.33
CA SER A 25 8.01 7.50 -8.95
C SER A 25 6.90 6.49 -8.60
N LEU A 26 6.09 6.78 -7.58
CA LEU A 26 5.13 5.83 -7.01
C LEU A 26 4.10 5.41 -8.06
N ARG A 27 3.92 4.10 -8.18
CA ARG A 27 2.77 3.49 -8.83
C ARG A 27 2.19 2.47 -7.87
N PHE A 28 0.90 2.55 -7.57
CA PHE A 28 0.26 1.55 -6.73
C PHE A 28 -1.15 1.21 -7.22
N GLY A 29 -1.64 0.06 -6.79
CA GLY A 29 -2.97 -0.43 -7.11
C GLY A 29 -3.35 -1.64 -6.25
N ILE A 30 -4.61 -2.05 -6.35
CA ILE A 30 -5.13 -3.22 -5.63
C ILE A 30 -5.21 -4.40 -6.60
N VAL A 31 -4.62 -5.53 -6.21
CA VAL A 31 -4.54 -6.74 -7.04
C VAL A 31 -5.04 -7.95 -6.26
N PRO A 32 -5.54 -9.01 -6.94
CA PRO A 32 -5.91 -10.25 -6.27
C PRO A 32 -4.72 -10.84 -5.51
N MET A 33 -4.97 -11.40 -4.33
CA MET A 33 -3.91 -11.98 -3.49
C MET A 33 -3.25 -13.20 -4.15
N ASP A 34 -4.00 -13.95 -4.97
CA ASP A 34 -3.50 -15.11 -5.72
C ASP A 34 -2.78 -14.74 -7.03
N GLU A 35 -2.83 -13.46 -7.44
CA GLU A 35 -2.20 -12.93 -8.65
C GLU A 35 -1.36 -11.67 -8.36
N PHE A 36 -0.76 -11.56 -7.16
CA PHE A 36 -0.09 -10.33 -6.74
C PHE A 36 1.10 -9.92 -7.64
N ASP A 37 1.78 -10.88 -8.26
CA ASP A 37 2.85 -10.66 -9.24
C ASP A 37 2.33 -10.59 -10.69
N GLY A 38 1.03 -10.83 -10.90
CA GLY A 38 0.36 -10.86 -12.18
C GLY A 38 0.00 -9.48 -12.74
N PRO A 39 -0.38 -9.38 -14.03
CA PRO A 39 -0.72 -8.11 -14.63
C PRO A 39 -2.10 -7.58 -14.20
N HIS A 40 -2.92 -8.42 -13.53
CA HIS A 40 -4.28 -8.08 -13.21
C HIS A 40 -4.37 -7.04 -12.08
N GLN A 41 -5.28 -6.09 -12.23
CA GLN A 41 -5.60 -5.08 -11.23
C GLN A 41 -7.12 -5.04 -11.08
N LEU A 42 -7.59 -5.00 -9.84
CA LEU A 42 -9.00 -4.85 -9.53
C LEU A 42 -9.50 -3.46 -9.96
N ARG A 43 -10.77 -3.39 -10.34
CA ARG A 43 -11.44 -2.15 -10.74
C ARG A 43 -11.93 -1.39 -9.53
N ASP A 44 -12.11 -0.08 -9.69
CA ASP A 44 -12.53 0.85 -8.63
C ASP A 44 -13.79 0.40 -7.86
N ASP A 45 -14.74 -0.23 -8.55
CA ASP A 45 -16.00 -0.71 -7.99
C ASP A 45 -15.95 -2.14 -7.43
N ASP A 46 -14.83 -2.86 -7.62
CA ASP A 46 -14.67 -4.22 -7.10
C ASP A 46 -14.63 -4.19 -5.56
N PRO A 47 -15.34 -5.14 -4.90
CA PRO A 47 -15.31 -5.23 -3.45
C PRO A 47 -13.98 -5.81 -2.98
N VAL A 48 -13.35 -5.17 -2.00
CA VAL A 48 -12.23 -5.76 -1.27
C VAL A 48 -12.84 -6.64 -0.17
N ARG A 49 -12.64 -7.96 -0.28
CA ARG A 49 -13.07 -8.93 0.75
C ARG A 49 -11.88 -9.33 1.62
N SER A 50 -12.16 -9.80 2.83
CA SER A 50 -11.13 -10.29 3.76
C SER A 50 -10.16 -11.26 3.08
N ASN A 51 -8.88 -10.88 3.11
CA ASN A 51 -7.73 -11.63 2.59
C ASN A 51 -7.86 -12.06 1.11
N SER A 52 -8.54 -11.26 0.29
CA SER A 52 -8.74 -11.53 -1.14
C SER A 52 -7.85 -10.70 -2.07
N ALA A 53 -7.29 -9.61 -1.56
CA ALA A 53 -6.51 -8.65 -2.33
C ALA A 53 -5.33 -8.12 -1.53
N VAL A 54 -4.33 -7.58 -2.21
CA VAL A 54 -3.20 -6.86 -1.63
C VAL A 54 -3.05 -5.49 -2.29
N VAL A 55 -2.41 -4.56 -1.60
CA VAL A 55 -1.88 -3.35 -2.24
C VAL A 55 -0.54 -3.72 -2.85
N ARG A 56 -0.37 -3.47 -4.13
CA ARG A 56 0.93 -3.57 -4.80
C ARG A 56 1.44 -2.18 -5.11
N TRP A 57 2.73 -1.95 -4.90
CA TRP A 57 3.40 -0.71 -5.25
C TRP A 57 4.73 -0.94 -5.99
N GLN A 58 5.16 0.11 -6.69
CA GLN A 58 6.50 0.28 -7.22
C GLN A 58 6.99 1.69 -6.85
N VAL A 59 8.20 1.77 -6.29
CA VAL A 59 8.90 3.01 -5.91
C VAL A 59 10.34 2.90 -6.40
N LEU A 60 10.81 3.89 -7.16
CA LEU A 60 12.18 3.94 -7.72
C LEU A 60 12.62 2.60 -8.38
N ASP A 61 11.71 2.01 -9.16
CA ASP A 61 11.87 0.71 -9.85
C ASP A 61 11.89 -0.55 -8.98
N GLU A 62 11.79 -0.41 -7.67
CA GLU A 62 11.63 -1.52 -6.72
C GLU A 62 10.16 -1.81 -6.46
N ARG A 63 9.79 -3.08 -6.36
CA ARG A 63 8.40 -3.53 -6.19
C ARG A 63 8.17 -4.12 -4.80
N GLY A 64 7.01 -3.83 -4.24
CA GLY A 64 6.56 -4.42 -2.97
C GLY A 64 5.05 -4.61 -2.95
N TRP A 65 4.57 -5.28 -1.91
CA TRP A 65 3.15 -5.49 -1.68
C TRP A 65 2.85 -5.60 -0.18
N SER A 66 1.62 -5.28 0.20
CA SER A 66 1.14 -5.48 1.57
C SER A 66 0.80 -6.95 1.82
N ARG A 67 0.58 -7.29 3.09
CA ARG A 67 -0.23 -8.46 3.46
C ARG A 67 -1.65 -8.33 2.89
N GLY A 68 -2.39 -9.44 2.96
CA GLY A 68 -3.80 -9.47 2.55
C GLY A 68 -4.61 -8.38 3.24
N LEU A 69 -5.37 -7.63 2.45
CA LEU A 69 -6.29 -6.61 2.95
C LEU A 69 -7.50 -7.27 3.59
N ASP A 70 -7.94 -6.71 4.71
CA ASP A 70 -9.27 -7.00 5.24
C ASP A 70 -10.25 -5.87 4.89
N GLY A 71 -11.26 -6.18 4.08
CA GLY A 71 -12.27 -5.21 3.68
C GLY A 71 -13.32 -4.90 4.73
N ASP A 72 -13.33 -5.69 5.82
CA ASP A 72 -14.18 -5.51 7.00
C ASP A 72 -13.46 -4.77 8.14
N ASP A 73 -12.15 -4.51 8.01
CA ASP A 73 -11.39 -3.71 8.98
C ASP A 73 -11.89 -2.26 9.01
N ASP A 74 -11.74 -1.62 10.18
CA ASP A 74 -11.90 -0.18 10.25
C ASP A 74 -10.79 0.53 9.44
N PRO A 75 -11.05 1.73 8.88
CA PRO A 75 -10.10 2.42 8.03
C PRO A 75 -8.72 2.65 8.65
N VAL A 76 -8.63 2.88 9.98
CA VAL A 76 -7.36 3.14 10.65
C VAL A 76 -6.54 1.86 10.75
N THR A 77 -7.17 0.75 11.09
CA THR A 77 -6.51 -0.57 11.14
C THR A 77 -5.96 -0.96 9.77
N LEU A 78 -6.76 -0.78 8.71
CA LEU A 78 -6.32 -1.05 7.34
C LEU A 78 -5.10 -0.20 6.96
N VAL A 79 -5.17 1.12 7.17
CA VAL A 79 -4.07 2.03 6.82
C VAL A 79 -2.80 1.66 7.58
N ARG A 80 -2.90 1.34 8.89
CA ARG A 80 -1.75 0.94 9.71
C ARG A 80 -1.13 -0.38 9.26
N GLY A 81 -1.94 -1.34 8.81
CA GLY A 81 -1.45 -2.60 8.25
C GLY A 81 -0.57 -2.36 7.04
N VAL A 82 -1.09 -1.62 6.05
CA VAL A 82 -0.34 -1.27 4.83
C VAL A 82 0.87 -0.38 5.13
N GLN A 83 0.73 0.56 6.06
CA GLN A 83 1.82 1.43 6.51
C GLN A 83 2.99 0.62 7.08
N SER A 84 2.70 -0.36 7.92
CA SER A 84 3.73 -1.25 8.50
C SER A 84 4.47 -2.02 7.39
N ASP A 85 3.74 -2.56 6.43
CA ASP A 85 4.34 -3.34 5.33
C ASP A 85 5.16 -2.44 4.39
N LEU A 86 4.71 -1.20 4.14
CA LEU A 86 5.46 -0.21 3.38
C LEU A 86 6.73 0.21 4.12
N GLN A 87 6.68 0.35 5.45
CA GLN A 87 7.83 0.67 6.27
C GLN A 87 8.91 -0.40 6.16
N ASP A 88 8.51 -1.67 6.28
CA ASP A 88 9.45 -2.79 6.14
C ASP A 88 10.08 -2.77 4.74
N PHE A 89 9.27 -2.62 3.68
CA PHE A 89 9.75 -2.48 2.30
C PHE A 89 10.79 -1.36 2.13
N ILE A 90 10.52 -0.16 2.65
CA ILE A 90 11.45 0.98 2.58
C ILE A 90 12.75 0.64 3.32
N SER A 91 12.66 0.03 4.49
CA SER A 91 13.86 -0.27 5.29
C SER A 91 14.77 -1.33 4.67
N GLU A 92 14.23 -2.13 3.75
CA GLU A 92 14.91 -3.20 3.04
C GLU A 92 15.24 -2.85 1.58
N SER A 93 14.77 -1.71 1.06
CA SER A 93 15.03 -1.25 -0.30
C SER A 93 16.41 -0.59 -0.44
N ASP A 94 16.93 -0.54 -1.67
CA ASP A 94 18.22 0.11 -1.94
C ASP A 94 18.13 1.63 -1.68
N PHE A 95 16.99 2.26 -1.98
CA PHE A 95 16.79 3.70 -1.76
C PHE A 95 16.54 4.07 -0.28
N GLY A 96 16.05 3.13 0.52
CA GLY A 96 15.55 3.37 1.87
C GLY A 96 16.26 2.61 2.97
N TRP A 97 17.31 1.84 2.65
CA TRP A 97 17.97 0.91 3.57
C TRP A 97 18.19 1.47 4.98
N GLY A 98 17.58 0.82 5.98
CA GLY A 98 17.69 1.17 7.39
C GLY A 98 16.95 2.44 7.82
N GLN A 99 16.19 3.08 6.92
CA GLN A 99 15.38 4.25 7.27
C GLN A 99 14.07 3.82 7.94
N LEU A 100 13.77 4.46 9.07
CA LEU A 100 12.51 4.29 9.79
C LEU A 100 11.60 5.49 9.51
N ARG A 101 10.40 5.22 9.00
CA ARG A 101 9.39 6.19 8.60
C ARG A 101 8.06 5.85 9.27
N GLY A 102 7.61 6.75 10.15
CA GLY A 102 6.27 6.76 10.73
C GLY A 102 6.13 6.22 12.18
N PRO A 103 5.01 6.55 12.86
CA PRO A 103 4.00 7.51 12.42
C PRO A 103 4.31 8.94 12.91
N ARG A 104 4.02 9.94 12.07
CA ARG A 104 3.48 11.22 12.58
C ARG A 104 2.00 10.96 12.81
N ASP A 105 1.47 11.37 13.96
CA ASP A 105 0.09 11.07 14.33
C ASP A 105 -0.89 11.49 13.22
N LEU A 106 -1.52 10.52 12.56
CA LEU A 106 -2.71 10.73 11.73
C LEU A 106 -3.88 10.95 12.70
N ILE A 107 -4.05 12.20 13.16
CA ILE A 107 -5.20 12.66 13.97
C ILE A 107 -6.20 13.33 13.05
#